data_AF-A0A5B8VVI3-F1
#
_entry.id   AF-A0A5B8VVI3-F1
#
_cell.length_a   1.000
_cell.length_b   1.000
_cell.length_c   1.000
_cell.angle_alpha   90.00
_cell.angle_beta   90.00
_cell.angle_gamma   90.00
#
_symmetry.space_group_name_H-M   'P 1'
#
loop_
_entity.id
_entity.type
_entity.pdbx_description
1 polymer ?
#
loop_
_entity_poly.entity_id
_entity_poly.type
_entity_poly.pdbx_seq_one_letter_code
_entity_poly.pdbx_strand_id
1 'polypeptide(L)'
;MEKMKSLADQLREKMIKPGGSYHNIGDEVQKKATKKADKIIESTILKALIAYDNSDNKKMVHVRFDKQTADIMNKFKMATGVDVTRFVAFAVKHFFDTYPELKTIIKHYIQNTDL
;
A
#
# COMPACT_ATOMS: atom_id res chain seq x y z
N MET A 1 46.39 -18.70 -4.99
CA MET A 1 45.22 -18.72 -4.08
C MET A 1 44.81 -17.29 -3.82
N GLU A 2 43.67 -16.87 -4.37
CA GLU A 2 43.12 -15.53 -4.24
C GLU A 2 42.49 -15.34 -2.86
N LYS A 3 42.90 -14.29 -2.15
CA LYS A 3 42.34 -13.94 -0.84
C LYS A 3 40.96 -13.29 -1.04
N MET A 4 39.87 -14.01 -0.75
CA MET A 4 38.55 -13.42 -0.60
C MET A 4 38.60 -12.39 0.54
N LYS A 5 38.63 -11.11 0.20
CA LYS A 5 38.45 -10.02 1.18
C LYS A 5 37.03 -10.11 1.76
N SER A 6 36.92 -10.19 3.08
CA SER A 6 35.64 -10.27 3.77
C SER A 6 34.85 -8.97 3.59
N LEU A 7 33.51 -9.06 3.58
CA LEU A 7 32.60 -7.91 3.67
C LEU A 7 32.94 -7.00 4.86
N ALA A 8 33.46 -7.57 5.94
CA ALA A 8 33.92 -6.81 7.11
C ALA A 8 35.18 -5.97 6.82
N ASP A 9 36.09 -6.46 5.97
CA ASP A 9 37.30 -5.73 5.58
C ASP A 9 36.96 -4.55 4.66
N GLN A 10 35.98 -4.74 3.76
CA GLN A 10 35.46 -3.66 2.92
C GLN A 10 34.82 -2.53 3.75
N LEU A 11 34.17 -2.89 4.88
CA LEU A 11 33.54 -1.92 5.78
C LEU A 11 34.59 -1.08 6.51
N ARG A 12 35.69 -1.69 6.96
CA ARG A 12 36.82 -0.98 7.59
C ARG A 12 37.53 -0.06 6.60
N GLU A 13 37.76 -0.50 5.37
CA GLU A 13 38.42 0.30 4.34
C GLU A 13 37.64 1.58 4.00
N LYS A 14 36.30 1.52 4.09
CA LYS A 14 35.42 2.68 3.86
C LYS A 14 35.38 3.69 5.01
N MET A 15 35.71 3.28 6.23
CA MET A 15 35.73 4.16 7.41
C MET A 15 37.05 4.93 7.60
N ILE A 16 38.14 4.51 6.94
CA ILE A 16 39.49 5.07 7.15
C ILE A 16 39.80 6.24 6.20
N LYS A 17 38.89 6.62 5.28
CA LYS A 17 39.04 7.81 4.42
C LYS A 17 38.21 8.99 4.94
N PRO A 18 38.78 9.93 5.72
CA PRO A 18 38.13 11.20 6.00
C PRO A 18 38.39 12.16 4.83
N GLY A 19 37.34 12.58 4.11
CA GLY A 19 37.46 13.61 3.08
C GLY A 19 36.57 13.49 1.84
N GLY A 20 35.53 12.66 1.85
CA GLY A 20 34.56 12.58 0.76
C GLY A 20 33.17 12.99 1.24
N SER A 21 32.62 14.05 0.64
CA SER A 21 31.23 14.49 0.77
C SER A 21 30.26 13.29 0.84
N TYR A 22 29.53 13.18 1.94
CA TYR A 22 28.41 12.25 2.07
C TYR A 22 27.27 12.70 1.14
N HIS A 23 27.41 12.42 -0.16
CA HIS A 23 26.24 12.30 -1.01
C HIS A 23 25.49 11.05 -0.57
N ASN A 24 24.32 11.26 0.05
CA ASN A 24 23.40 10.21 0.43
C ASN A 24 23.00 9.39 -0.82
N ILE A 25 23.67 8.25 -1.03
CA ILE A 25 23.31 7.26 -2.06
C ILE A 25 21.90 6.68 -1.79
N GLY A 26 21.32 6.94 -0.60
CA GLY A 26 19.93 6.60 -0.26
C GLY A 26 18.86 7.50 -0.90
N ASP A 27 19.16 8.75 -1.26
CA ASP A 27 18.15 9.69 -1.77
C ASP A 27 17.92 9.58 -3.29
N GLU A 28 18.90 9.09 -4.05
CA GLU A 28 18.75 8.95 -5.50
C GLU A 28 17.95 7.70 -5.93
N VAL A 29 17.86 6.68 -5.08
CA VAL A 29 17.03 5.49 -5.36
C VAL A 29 15.54 5.81 -5.13
N GLN A 30 15.22 6.73 -4.20
CA GLN A 30 13.84 7.18 -3.99
C GLN A 30 13.37 8.21 -5.03
N LYS A 31 14.27 9.03 -5.60
CA LYS A 31 13.91 10.05 -6.61
C LYS A 31 13.77 9.52 -8.04
N LYS A 32 14.22 8.29 -8.34
CA LYS A 32 14.02 7.68 -9.68
C LYS A 32 12.76 6.83 -9.79
N ALA A 33 12.15 6.41 -8.68
CA ALA A 33 10.87 5.71 -8.70
C ALA A 33 9.68 6.68 -8.89
N THR A 34 9.82 7.95 -8.51
CA THR A 34 8.74 8.94 -8.56
C THR A 34 8.51 9.58 -9.93
N LYS A 35 9.38 9.37 -10.93
CA LYS A 35 9.26 10.03 -12.25
C LYS A 35 8.62 9.18 -13.37
N LYS A 36 8.02 8.03 -13.05
CA LYS A 36 7.36 7.15 -14.05
C LYS A 36 5.88 6.87 -13.80
N ALA A 37 5.23 7.70 -12.98
CA ALA A 37 3.78 7.64 -12.75
C ALA A 37 3.05 8.93 -13.15
N ASP A 38 3.66 9.80 -13.97
CA ASP A 38 3.06 11.07 -14.42
C ASP A 38 1.95 10.92 -15.47
N LYS A 39 1.53 9.70 -15.79
CA LYS A 39 0.20 9.50 -16.36
C LYS A 39 -0.77 9.35 -15.19
N ILE A 40 -1.08 10.48 -14.56
CA ILE A 40 -2.16 10.59 -13.58
C ILE A 40 -3.42 10.12 -14.31
N ILE A 41 -3.80 8.87 -14.11
CA ILE A 41 -5.12 8.39 -14.49
C ILE A 41 -6.06 9.19 -13.60
N GLU A 42 -6.67 10.24 -14.15
CA GLU A 42 -7.69 11.03 -13.48
C GLU A 42 -8.96 10.20 -13.27
N SER A 43 -8.86 9.26 -12.34
CA SER A 43 -9.96 8.39 -11.97
C SER A 43 -10.63 8.98 -10.74
N THR A 44 -11.91 9.32 -10.86
CA THR A 44 -12.74 9.86 -9.78
C THR A 44 -12.73 8.94 -8.56
N ILE A 45 -12.71 7.62 -8.78
CA ILE A 45 -12.64 6.63 -7.69
C ILE A 45 -11.27 6.61 -7.00
N LEU A 46 -10.17 6.89 -7.73
CA LEU A 46 -8.84 6.97 -7.14
C LEU A 46 -8.69 8.22 -6.26
N LYS A 47 -9.26 9.36 -6.70
CA LYS A 47 -9.35 10.58 -5.89
C LYS A 47 -10.17 10.34 -4.61
N ALA A 48 -11.33 9.67 -4.73
CA ALA A 48 -12.18 9.32 -3.59
C ALA A 48 -11.50 8.36 -2.60
N LEU A 49 -10.74 7.38 -3.12
CA LEU A 49 -9.99 6.42 -2.31
C LEU A 49 -8.86 7.10 -1.52
N ILE A 50 -8.10 8.01 -2.14
CA ILE A 50 -7.01 8.72 -1.47
C ILE A 50 -7.56 9.64 -0.36
N ALA A 51 -8.69 10.30 -0.62
CA ALA A 51 -9.37 11.16 0.34
C ALA A 51 -10.09 10.39 1.48
N TYR A 52 -10.28 9.08 1.33
CA TYR A 52 -10.94 8.26 2.33
C TYR A 52 -10.03 8.08 3.56
N ASP A 53 -10.45 8.64 4.69
CA ASP A 53 -9.80 8.41 5.97
C ASP A 53 -10.49 7.28 6.75
N ASN A 54 -9.68 6.34 7.21
CA ASN A 54 -10.08 5.19 8.00
C ASN A 54 -9.42 5.17 9.39
N SER A 55 -8.82 6.28 9.82
CA SER A 55 -8.11 6.43 11.09
C SER A 55 -8.97 6.10 12.32
N ASP A 56 -10.27 6.44 12.30
CA ASP A 56 -11.20 6.17 13.40
C ASP A 56 -11.90 4.79 13.31
N ASN A 57 -11.53 3.96 12.32
CA ASN A 57 -12.09 2.62 12.18
C ASN A 57 -11.42 1.65 13.17
N LYS A 58 -12.07 1.46 14.33
CA LYS A 58 -11.54 0.65 15.44
C LYS A 58 -11.70 -0.87 15.29
N LYS A 59 -12.44 -1.34 14.27
CA LYS A 59 -12.70 -2.77 14.03
C LYS A 59 -11.72 -3.30 12.97
N MET A 60 -10.78 -4.14 13.40
CA MET A 60 -9.82 -4.78 12.49
C MET A 60 -10.46 -6.02 11.83
N VAL A 61 -10.31 -6.15 10.52
CA VAL A 61 -10.79 -7.29 9.74
C VAL A 61 -9.61 -7.94 9.02
N HIS A 62 -9.42 -9.24 9.24
CA HIS A 62 -8.45 -10.03 8.48
C HIS A 62 -9.10 -10.53 7.19
N VAL A 63 -8.57 -10.09 6.05
CA VAL A 63 -9.08 -10.50 4.73
C VAL A 63 -8.11 -11.48 4.09
N ARG A 64 -8.65 -12.54 3.49
CA ARG A 64 -7.88 -13.50 2.69
C ARG A 64 -8.08 -13.19 1.22
N PHE A 65 -6.97 -13.04 0.50
CA PHE A 65 -6.95 -12.90 -0.94
C PHE A 65 -6.26 -14.13 -1.55
N ASP A 66 -6.64 -14.47 -2.78
CA ASP A 66 -5.84 -15.38 -3.59
C ASP A 66 -4.48 -14.74 -3.92
N LYS A 67 -3.53 -15.59 -4.34
CA LYS A 67 -2.15 -15.17 -4.58
C LYS A 67 -2.06 -14.05 -5.63
N GLN A 68 -2.87 -14.12 -6.69
CA GLN A 68 -2.80 -13.13 -7.77
C GLN A 68 -3.33 -11.78 -7.30
N THR A 69 -4.48 -11.77 -6.61
CA THR A 69 -5.05 -10.53 -6.06
C THR A 69 -4.13 -9.90 -5.01
N ALA A 70 -3.49 -10.70 -4.16
CA ALA A 70 -2.52 -10.19 -3.19
C ALA A 70 -1.32 -9.50 -3.88
N ASP A 71 -0.79 -10.10 -4.95
CA ASP A 71 0.32 -9.51 -5.71
C ASP A 71 -0.08 -8.19 -6.41
N ILE A 72 -1.30 -8.13 -6.97
CA ILE A 72 -1.85 -6.90 -7.56
C ILE A 72 -1.98 -5.82 -6.49
N MET A 73 -2.53 -6.18 -5.32
CA MET A 73 -2.72 -5.27 -4.20
C MET A 73 -1.39 -4.69 -3.70
N ASN A 74 -0.36 -5.53 -3.58
CA ASN A 74 0.97 -5.09 -3.18
C ASN A 74 1.57 -4.10 -4.19
N LYS A 75 1.44 -4.37 -5.49
CA LYS A 75 1.88 -3.45 -6.55
C LYS A 75 1.09 -2.14 -6.51
N PHE A 76 -0.22 -2.21 -6.28
CA PHE A 76 -1.07 -1.04 -6.16
C PHE A 76 -0.68 -0.17 -4.97
N LYS A 77 -0.42 -0.79 -3.81
CA LYS A 77 0.12 -0.11 -2.63
C LYS A 77 1.44 0.60 -2.94
N MET A 78 2.37 -0.08 -3.62
CA MET A 78 3.66 0.52 -4.00
C MET A 78 3.50 1.69 -4.98
N ALA A 79 2.53 1.63 -5.89
CA ALA A 79 2.30 2.67 -6.90
C ALA A 79 1.57 3.91 -6.35
N THR A 80 0.67 3.74 -5.38
CA THR A 80 -0.22 4.81 -4.91
C THR A 80 0.04 5.27 -3.47
N GLY A 81 0.80 4.50 -2.70
CA GLY A 81 0.99 4.71 -1.27
C GLY A 81 -0.24 4.39 -0.41
N VAL A 82 -1.34 3.90 -1.01
CA VAL A 82 -2.56 3.55 -0.28
C VAL A 82 -2.40 2.21 0.42
N ASP A 83 -2.65 2.19 1.73
CA ASP A 83 -2.64 0.95 2.51
C ASP A 83 -3.78 0.01 2.13
N VAL A 84 -3.50 -1.29 2.19
CA VAL A 84 -4.46 -2.36 1.86
C VAL A 84 -5.69 -2.29 2.77
N THR A 85 -5.52 -1.98 4.04
CA THR A 85 -6.63 -1.83 4.99
C THR A 85 -7.57 -0.69 4.61
N ARG A 86 -7.00 0.45 4.17
CA ARG A 86 -7.77 1.60 3.66
C ARG A 86 -8.49 1.25 2.37
N PHE A 87 -7.80 0.59 1.44
CA PHE A 87 -8.39 0.13 0.19
C PHE A 87 -9.61 -0.76 0.43
N VAL A 88 -9.47 -1.77 1.29
CA VAL A 88 -10.56 -2.72 1.58
C VAL A 88 -11.73 -2.00 2.26
N ALA A 89 -11.47 -1.15 3.25
CA ALA A 89 -12.52 -0.41 3.95
C ALA A 89 -13.30 0.49 2.98
N PHE A 90 -12.60 1.19 2.09
CA PHE A 90 -13.22 1.99 1.04
C PHE A 90 -14.03 1.13 0.07
N ALA A 91 -13.46 0.02 -0.43
CA ALA A 91 -14.10 -0.86 -1.39
C ALA A 91 -15.41 -1.43 -0.85
N VAL A 92 -15.43 -1.90 0.41
CA VAL A 92 -16.65 -2.42 1.05
C VAL A 92 -17.71 -1.33 1.18
N LYS A 93 -17.33 -0.14 1.69
CA LYS A 93 -18.26 0.99 1.80
C LYS A 93 -18.84 1.37 0.45
N HIS A 94 -17.97 1.56 -0.55
CA HIS A 94 -18.37 1.93 -1.89
C HIS A 94 -19.31 0.89 -2.50
N PHE A 95 -19.03 -0.40 -2.31
CA PHE A 95 -19.88 -1.49 -2.80
C PHE A 95 -21.30 -1.43 -2.21
N PHE A 96 -21.45 -1.21 -0.90
CA PHE A 96 -22.76 -1.04 -0.27
C PHE A 96 -23.47 0.25 -0.68
N ASP A 97 -22.75 1.30 -1.05
CA ASP A 97 -23.32 2.56 -1.49
C ASP A 97 -23.75 2.53 -2.96
N THR A 98 -23.01 1.79 -3.81
CA THR A 98 -23.37 1.57 -5.22
C THR A 98 -24.56 0.62 -5.39
N TYR A 99 -24.68 -0.38 -4.52
CA TYR A 99 -25.68 -1.45 -4.63
C TYR A 99 -26.61 -1.46 -3.41
N PRO A 100 -27.61 -0.55 -3.34
CA PRO A 100 -28.51 -0.44 -2.20
C PRO A 100 -29.39 -1.69 -1.98
N GLU A 101 -29.56 -2.54 -2.99
CA GLU A 101 -30.23 -3.83 -2.86
C GLU A 101 -29.60 -4.73 -1.79
N LEU A 102 -28.29 -4.61 -1.55
CA LEU A 102 -27.60 -5.34 -0.48
C LEU A 102 -28.10 -4.91 0.90
N LYS A 103 -28.42 -3.61 1.06
CA LYS A 103 -29.01 -3.08 2.31
C LYS A 103 -30.44 -3.59 2.48
N THR A 104 -31.19 -3.78 1.39
CA THR A 104 -32.54 -4.37 1.41
C THR A 104 -32.53 -5.82 1.86
N ILE A 105 -31.55 -6.62 1.42
CA ILE A 105 -31.37 -8.02 1.89
C ILE A 105 -31.16 -8.06 3.40
N ILE A 106 -30.33 -7.16 3.94
CA ILE A 106 -30.11 -7.03 5.39
C ILE A 106 -31.43 -6.66 6.11
N LYS A 107 -32.19 -5.71 5.56
CA LYS A 107 -33.48 -5.30 6.13
C LYS A 107 -34.49 -6.44 6.19
N HIS A 108 -34.61 -7.22 5.12
CA HIS A 108 -35.46 -8.40 5.10
C HIS A 108 -34.99 -9.46 6.10
N TYR A 109 -33.69 -9.68 6.25
CA TYR A 109 -33.18 -10.61 7.26
C TYR A 109 -33.57 -10.18 8.67
N ILE A 110 -33.32 -8.92 9.05
CA ILE A 110 -33.65 -8.39 10.38
C ILE A 110 -35.15 -8.51 10.69
N GLN A 111 -36.02 -8.11 9.75
CA GLN A 111 -37.48 -8.18 9.92
C GLN A 111 -38.02 -9.60 10.09
N ASN A 112 -37.28 -10.61 9.62
CA ASN A 112 -37.64 -12.02 9.79
C ASN A 112 -36.90 -12.70 10.97
N THR A 113 -36.07 -11.96 11.71
CA THR A 113 -35.30 -12.48 12.86
C THR A 113 -35.83 -11.93 14.20
N ASP A 114 -36.96 -11.22 14.21
CA ASP A 114 -37.69 -10.95 15.46
C ASP A 114 -38.20 -12.29 16.03
N LEU A 115 -37.51 -12.79 17.06
CA LEU A 115 -37.87 -13.95 17.89
C LEU A 115 -38.23 -13.47 19.30
#